data_AF-A0A1I1RVL4-F1
#
_entry.id   AF-A0A1I1RVL4-F1
#
_cell.length_a   1.000
_cell.length_b   1.000
_cell.length_c   1.000
_cell.angle_alpha   90.00
_cell.angle_beta   90.00
_cell.angle_gamma   90.00
#
_symmetry.space_group_name_H-M   'P 1'
#
loop_
_entity.id
_entity.type
_entity.pdbx_description
1 polymer ?
#
loop_
_entity_poly.entity_id
_entity_poly.type
_entity_poly.pdbx_seq_one_letter_code
_entity_poly.pdbx_strand_id
1 'polypeptide(L)'
;MAEIINPYADEGPESKHITLRARSGQEVSADYTLEDRRGRQSAAEYLFHLYSTIKQKMDEPVLDTEAPPPDDQGAMQRMILYVAGAHDTMFGTFNARSEMPEDERNEFVEIFLLACATVIEGQRILIDLQRGLISGEAA
;
A
#
# COMPACT_ATOMS: atom_id res chain seq x y z
N MET A 1 20.18 -32.33 -13.42
CA MET A 1 18.93 -32.15 -12.66
C MET A 1 18.73 -30.65 -12.57
N ALA A 2 17.65 -30.12 -13.15
CA ALA A 2 17.36 -28.69 -13.00
C ALA A 2 16.84 -28.49 -11.57
N GLU A 3 17.56 -27.71 -10.77
CA GLU A 3 17.01 -27.15 -9.53
C GLU A 3 15.79 -26.33 -9.93
N ILE A 4 14.60 -26.83 -9.63
CA ILE A 4 13.39 -26.04 -9.65
C ILE A 4 13.52 -25.11 -8.44
N ILE A 5 14.09 -23.93 -8.66
CA ILE A 5 14.04 -22.84 -7.69
C ILE A 5 12.56 -22.49 -7.59
N ASN A 6 11.90 -22.92 -6.52
CA ASN A 6 10.60 -22.42 -6.17
C ASN A 6 10.82 -21.04 -5.52
N PRO A 7 10.51 -19.91 -6.20
CA PRO A 7 10.67 -18.58 -5.63
C PRO A 7 9.72 -18.32 -4.45
N TYR A 8 8.81 -19.26 -4.17
CA TYR A 8 7.86 -19.26 -3.06
C TYR A 8 8.23 -20.24 -1.95
N ALA A 9 9.45 -20.81 -1.96
CA ALA A 9 9.91 -21.69 -0.90
C ALA A 9 10.19 -20.89 0.39
N ASP A 10 9.23 -20.95 1.31
CA ASP A 10 9.40 -20.83 2.77
C ASP A 10 10.28 -19.68 3.25
N GLU A 11 9.84 -18.45 3.02
CA GLU A 11 10.13 -17.40 4.00
C GLU A 11 9.05 -17.51 5.07
N GLY A 12 9.45 -17.87 6.29
CA GLY A 12 8.56 -17.90 7.45
C GLY A 12 7.97 -16.51 7.75
N PRO A 13 7.16 -16.38 8.81
CA PRO A 13 6.44 -15.15 9.11
C PRO A 13 7.34 -13.92 9.07
N GLU A 14 6.97 -12.93 8.25
CA GLU A 14 7.72 -11.68 8.07
C GLU A 14 7.07 -10.58 8.90
N SER A 15 7.82 -10.04 9.87
CA SER A 15 7.37 -8.88 10.65
C SER A 15 7.71 -7.59 9.92
N LYS A 16 6.72 -6.71 9.77
CA LYS A 16 6.83 -5.43 9.10
C LYS A 16 6.28 -4.30 9.96
N HIS A 17 7.00 -3.19 9.95
CA HIS A 17 6.56 -1.92 10.48
C HIS A 17 6.34 -0.96 9.31
N ILE A 18 5.13 -0.43 9.18
CA ILE A 18 4.79 0.55 8.14
C ILE A 18 4.37 1.87 8.78
N THR A 19 4.94 2.97 8.28
CA THR A 19 4.57 4.34 8.64
C THR A 19 4.14 5.08 7.39
N LEU A 20 2.99 5.77 7.46
CA LEU A 20 2.53 6.71 6.46
C LEU A 20 2.56 8.12 7.06
N ARG A 21 3.33 9.01 6.41
CA ARG A 21 3.38 10.44 6.73
C ARG A 21 2.51 11.22 5.75
N ALA A 22 1.44 11.81 6.29
CA ALA A 22 0.51 12.66 5.56
C ALA A 22 1.18 13.96 5.09
N ARG A 23 0.56 14.69 4.16
CA ARG A 23 1.09 15.99 3.69
C ARG A 23 1.17 17.02 4.82
N SER A 24 0.30 16.90 5.83
CA SER A 24 0.29 17.73 7.04
C SER A 24 1.51 17.51 7.95
N GLY A 25 2.26 16.41 7.75
CA GLY A 25 3.34 15.96 8.63
C GLY A 25 2.86 15.04 9.77
N GLN A 26 1.56 14.76 9.86
CA GLN A 26 1.04 13.74 10.77
C GLN A 26 1.40 12.34 10.28
N GLU A 27 1.56 11.42 11.23
CA GLU A 27 1.99 10.05 10.95
C GLU A 27 0.99 9.05 11.49
N VAL A 28 0.75 8.00 10.71
CA VAL A 28 0.01 6.82 11.11
C VAL A 28 0.87 5.60 10.85
N SER A 29 0.98 4.73 11.84
CA SER A 29 1.85 3.56 11.78
C SER A 29 1.12 2.30 12.21
N ALA A 30 1.52 1.17 11.64
CA ALA A 30 1.03 -0.15 12.00
C ALA A 30 2.14 -1.19 11.94
N ASP A 31 2.03 -2.20 12.80
CA ASP A 31 2.88 -3.38 12.82
C ASP A 31 2.08 -4.57 12.32
N TYR A 32 2.62 -5.28 11.33
CA TYR A 32 2.01 -6.47 10.73
C TYR A 32 2.97 -7.66 10.78
N THR A 33 2.41 -8.84 10.97
CA THR A 33 3.11 -10.10 10.74
C THR A 33 2.44 -10.80 9.57
N LEU A 34 3.17 -10.89 8.45
CA LEU A 34 2.70 -11.58 7.25
C LEU A 34 3.10 -13.05 7.35
N GLU A 35 2.12 -13.95 7.40
CA GLU A 35 2.36 -15.40 7.51
C GLU A 35 3.11 -15.96 6.30
N ASP A 36 2.78 -15.46 5.11
CA ASP A 36 3.43 -15.85 3.86
C ASP A 36 3.30 -14.75 2.79
N ARG A 37 3.86 -15.02 1.60
CA ARG A 37 3.81 -14.14 0.43
C ARG A 37 2.56 -14.33 -0.45
N ARG A 38 1.62 -15.22 -0.09
CA ARG A 38 0.46 -15.57 -0.94
C ARG A 38 -0.55 -14.43 -1.06
N GLY A 39 -0.62 -13.56 -0.06
CA GLY A 39 -1.50 -12.38 -0.07
C GLY A 39 -1.10 -11.28 -1.06
N ARG A 40 0.10 -11.35 -1.67
CA ARG A 40 0.64 -10.28 -2.54
C ARG A 40 -0.24 -9.97 -3.74
N GLN A 41 -0.77 -11.00 -4.41
CA GLN A 41 -1.63 -10.80 -5.58
C GLN A 41 -2.93 -10.08 -5.20
N SER A 42 -3.61 -10.55 -4.14
CA SER A 42 -4.85 -9.93 -3.65
C SER A 42 -4.63 -8.50 -3.15
N ALA A 43 -3.49 -8.23 -2.51
CA ALA A 43 -3.13 -6.88 -2.08
C ALA A 43 -2.88 -5.94 -3.28
N ALA A 44 -2.21 -6.43 -4.33
CA ALA A 44 -2.01 -5.67 -5.57
C ALA A 44 -3.34 -5.38 -6.29
N GLU A 45 -4.24 -6.36 -6.35
CA GLU A 45 -5.59 -6.20 -6.91
C GLU A 45 -6.43 -5.18 -6.12
N TYR A 46 -6.36 -5.23 -4.79
CA TYR A 46 -7.02 -4.25 -3.93
C TYR A 46 -6.51 -2.82 -4.20
N LEU A 47 -5.18 -2.63 -4.24
CA LEU A 47 -4.58 -1.32 -4.53
C LEU A 47 -4.94 -0.83 -5.93
N PHE A 48 -4.93 -1.72 -6.92
CA PHE A 48 -5.35 -1.40 -8.29
C PHE A 48 -6.82 -1.03 -8.38
N HIS A 49 -7.69 -1.72 -7.63
CA HIS A 49 -9.11 -1.40 -7.54
C HIS A 49 -9.33 0.00 -6.95
N LEU A 50 -8.65 0.35 -5.86
CA LEU A 50 -8.71 1.70 -5.28
C LEU A 50 -8.22 2.75 -6.28
N TYR A 51 -7.05 2.52 -6.89
CA TYR A 51 -6.47 3.41 -7.89
C TYR A 51 -7.43 3.67 -9.05
N SER A 52 -7.94 2.60 -9.67
CA SER A 52 -8.87 2.69 -10.81
C SER A 52 -10.18 3.38 -10.42
N THR A 53 -10.72 3.08 -9.24
CA THR A 53 -11.95 3.70 -8.74
C THR A 53 -11.78 5.20 -8.53
N ILE A 54 -10.66 5.64 -7.96
CA ILE A 54 -10.37 7.06 -7.76
C ILE A 54 -10.24 7.76 -9.13
N LYS A 55 -9.51 7.17 -10.07
CA LYS A 55 -9.36 7.74 -11.42
C LYS A 55 -10.70 7.88 -12.14
N GLN A 56 -11.56 6.86 -12.07
CA GLN A 56 -12.92 6.94 -12.62
C GLN A 56 -13.73 8.07 -12.00
N LYS A 57 -13.67 8.23 -10.67
CA LYS A 57 -14.35 9.34 -9.96
C LYS A 57 -13.81 10.72 -10.32
N MET A 58 -12.54 10.80 -10.75
CA MET A 58 -11.87 12.03 -11.18
C MET A 58 -11.97 12.30 -12.68
N ASP A 59 -12.71 11.47 -13.43
CA ASP A 59 -12.78 11.52 -14.90
C ASP A 59 -11.40 11.42 -15.59
N GLU A 60 -10.47 10.70 -14.94
CA GLU A 60 -9.16 10.39 -15.49
C GLU A 60 -9.19 9.06 -16.28
N PRO A 61 -8.39 8.92 -17.34
CA PRO A 61 -8.33 7.68 -18.11
C PRO A 61 -7.83 6.52 -17.26
N VAL A 62 -8.62 5.44 -17.26
CA VAL A 62 -8.28 4.16 -16.66
C VAL A 62 -7.87 3.19 -17.75
N LEU A 63 -6.76 2.48 -17.52
CA LEU A 63 -6.32 1.42 -18.41
C LEU A 63 -7.23 0.21 -18.17
N ASP A 64 -7.83 -0.31 -19.24
CA ASP A 64 -8.63 -1.53 -19.20
C ASP A 64 -7.68 -2.74 -19.18
N THR A 65 -6.90 -2.83 -18.10
CA THR A 65 -5.84 -3.81 -17.91
C THR A 65 -5.96 -4.47 -16.55
N GLU A 66 -5.39 -5.66 -16.41
CA GLU A 66 -5.26 -6.31 -15.11
C GLU A 66 -4.36 -5.51 -14.16
N ALA A 67 -4.49 -5.81 -12.86
CA ALA A 67 -3.61 -5.24 -11.85
C ALA A 67 -2.13 -5.53 -12.21
N PRO A 68 -1.20 -4.59 -11.96
CA PRO A 68 0.20 -4.86 -12.21
C PRO A 68 0.66 -6.03 -11.34
N PRO A 69 1.62 -6.84 -11.83
CA PRO A 69 2.25 -7.88 -11.02
C PRO A 69 2.80 -7.30 -9.71
N PRO A 70 2.65 -8.01 -8.57
CA PRO A 70 3.06 -7.50 -7.25
C PRO A 70 4.58 -7.29 -7.12
N ASP A 71 5.38 -7.91 -7.98
CA ASP A 71 6.83 -7.75 -8.10
C ASP A 71 7.24 -6.48 -8.87
N ASP A 72 6.33 -5.82 -9.59
CA ASP A 72 6.57 -4.49 -10.16
C ASP A 72 6.45 -3.41 -9.06
N GLN A 73 7.51 -3.32 -8.24
CA GLN A 73 7.61 -2.35 -7.15
C GLN A 73 7.39 -0.91 -7.62
N GLY A 74 7.83 -0.56 -8.82
CA GLY A 74 7.64 0.77 -9.38
C GLY A 74 6.16 1.08 -9.63
N ALA A 75 5.41 0.13 -10.18
CA ALA A 75 3.96 0.26 -10.37
C ALA A 75 3.22 0.32 -9.03
N MET A 76 3.54 -0.59 -8.10
CA MET A 76 2.93 -0.62 -6.76
C MET A 76 3.11 0.71 -6.03
N GLN A 77 4.34 1.23 -6.00
CA GLN A 77 4.62 2.49 -5.32
C GLN A 77 3.86 3.67 -5.92
N ARG A 78 3.78 3.76 -7.26
CA ARG A 78 3.01 4.81 -7.94
C ARG A 78 1.52 4.74 -7.59
N MET A 79 0.94 3.54 -7.56
CA MET A 79 -0.47 3.37 -7.18
C MET A 79 -0.72 3.76 -5.72
N ILE A 80 0.13 3.30 -4.79
CA ILE A 80 0.03 3.64 -3.37
C ILE A 80 0.10 5.15 -3.16
N LEU A 81 1.08 5.83 -3.76
CA LEU A 81 1.22 7.28 -3.65
C LEU A 81 0.02 8.03 -4.23
N TYR A 82 -0.54 7.55 -5.34
CA TYR A 82 -1.73 8.14 -5.95
C TYR A 82 -2.96 7.98 -5.04
N VAL A 83 -3.23 6.76 -4.58
CA VAL A 83 -4.37 6.44 -3.71
C VAL A 83 -4.28 7.20 -2.40
N ALA A 84 -3.14 7.11 -1.70
CA ALA A 84 -2.93 7.79 -0.43
C ALA A 84 -2.97 9.32 -0.61
N GLY A 85 -2.35 9.85 -1.67
CA GLY A 85 -2.38 11.28 -1.99
C GLY A 85 -3.79 11.80 -2.24
N ALA A 86 -4.62 11.06 -2.99
CA ALA A 86 -6.01 11.41 -3.25
C ALA A 86 -6.85 11.36 -1.96
N HIS A 87 -6.75 10.29 -1.17
CA HIS A 87 -7.46 10.14 0.10
C HIS A 87 -7.07 11.21 1.14
N ASP A 88 -5.79 11.57 1.21
CA ASP A 88 -5.32 12.65 2.09
C ASP A 88 -5.88 14.01 1.62
N THR A 89 -5.86 14.26 0.30
CA THR A 89 -6.32 15.55 -0.25
C THR A 89 -7.83 15.72 -0.15
N MET A 90 -8.60 14.68 -0.42
CA MET A 90 -10.07 14.75 -0.47
C MET A 90 -10.69 14.72 0.92
N PHE A 91 -10.18 13.89 1.84
CA PHE A 91 -10.85 13.60 3.11
C PHE A 91 -9.96 13.84 4.33
N GLY A 92 -8.71 14.24 4.14
CA GLY A 92 -7.73 14.29 5.23
C GLY A 92 -7.61 12.94 5.93
N THR A 93 -7.70 11.83 5.19
CA THR A 93 -7.86 10.47 5.74
C THR A 93 -6.80 10.12 6.79
N PHE A 94 -5.56 10.57 6.58
CA PHE A 94 -4.42 10.29 7.46
C PHE A 94 -4.13 11.42 8.46
N ASN A 95 -5.07 12.36 8.60
CA ASN A 95 -4.98 13.50 9.49
C ASN A 95 -5.94 13.37 10.67
N ALA A 96 -5.61 14.02 11.78
CA ALA A 96 -6.45 14.09 12.99
C ALA A 96 -7.79 14.81 12.75
N ARG A 97 -7.90 15.58 11.66
CA ARG A 97 -9.12 16.30 11.24
C ARG A 97 -9.69 15.71 9.95
N SER A 98 -9.78 14.39 9.87
CA SER A 98 -10.43 13.74 8.74
C SER A 98 -11.91 14.11 8.67
N GLU A 99 -12.44 14.22 7.44
CA GLU A 99 -13.86 14.39 7.17
C GLU A 99 -14.63 13.04 7.19
N MET A 100 -13.91 11.93 7.28
CA MET A 100 -14.50 10.59 7.36
C MET A 100 -14.98 10.27 8.79
N PRO A 101 -16.07 9.49 8.94
CA PRO A 101 -16.41 8.86 10.20
C PRO A 101 -15.22 8.05 10.73
N GLU A 102 -15.00 8.08 12.05
CA GLU A 102 -13.80 7.51 12.67
C GLU A 102 -13.65 6.01 12.40
N ASP A 103 -14.73 5.24 12.49
CA ASP A 103 -14.71 3.79 12.24
C ASP A 103 -14.35 3.48 10.78
N GLU A 104 -14.96 4.18 9.82
CA GLU A 104 -14.68 4.03 8.38
C GLU A 104 -13.23 4.43 8.05
N ARG A 105 -12.73 5.50 8.67
CA ARG A 105 -11.34 5.93 8.54
C ARG A 105 -10.38 4.86 9.05
N ASN A 106 -10.61 4.35 10.25
CA ASN A 106 -9.72 3.39 10.89
C ASN A 106 -9.67 2.08 10.10
N GLU A 107 -10.83 1.56 9.66
CA GLU A 107 -10.92 0.37 8.81
C GLU A 107 -10.17 0.57 7.49
N PHE A 108 -10.41 1.70 6.80
CA PHE A 108 -9.70 1.99 5.55
C PHE A 108 -8.19 2.04 5.75
N VAL A 109 -7.72 2.78 6.77
CA VAL A 109 -6.29 2.93 7.06
C VAL A 109 -5.66 1.58 7.36
N GLU A 110 -6.30 0.74 8.18
CA GLU A 110 -5.79 -0.59 8.52
C GLU A 110 -5.65 -1.49 7.29
N ILE A 111 -6.70 -1.60 6.47
CA ILE A 111 -6.68 -2.47 5.28
C ILE A 111 -5.68 -1.91 4.25
N PHE A 112 -5.64 -0.59 4.08
CA PHE A 112 -4.72 0.07 3.16
C PHE A 112 -3.26 -0.14 3.55
N LEU A 113 -2.91 0.06 4.83
CA LEU A 113 -1.54 -0.14 5.32
C LEU A 113 -1.13 -1.62 5.27
N LEU A 114 -2.05 -2.56 5.55
CA LEU A 114 -1.80 -3.99 5.38
C LEU A 114 -1.50 -4.34 3.92
N ALA A 115 -2.29 -3.83 2.97
CA ALA A 115 -2.06 -4.05 1.54
C ALA A 115 -0.69 -3.49 1.11
N CYS A 116 -0.35 -2.28 1.56
CA CYS A 116 0.96 -1.67 1.31
C CYS A 116 2.10 -2.52 1.89
N ALA A 117 2.00 -2.95 3.15
CA ALA A 117 3.01 -3.79 3.79
C ALA A 117 3.19 -5.13 3.07
N THR A 118 2.11 -5.66 2.50
CA THR A 118 2.14 -6.92 1.75
C THR A 118 2.90 -6.80 0.43
N VAL A 119 2.72 -5.70 -0.32
CA VAL A 119 3.31 -5.54 -1.66
C VAL A 119 4.67 -4.85 -1.66
N ILE A 120 4.96 -3.99 -0.67
CA ILE A 120 6.24 -3.26 -0.61
C ILE A 120 7.30 -4.12 0.08
N GLU A 121 8.46 -4.25 -0.57
CA GLU A 121 9.60 -4.96 0.01
C GLU A 121 10.25 -4.20 1.18
N GLY A 122 10.85 -4.94 2.10
CA GLY A 122 11.49 -4.41 3.31
C GLY A 122 10.64 -4.58 4.56
N GLN A 123 11.30 -4.51 5.71
CA GLN A 123 10.69 -4.69 7.03
C GLN A 123 10.28 -3.36 7.66
N ARG A 124 10.98 -2.26 7.34
CA ARG A 124 10.61 -0.90 7.77
C ARG A 124 10.21 -0.08 6.57
N ILE A 125 8.92 0.15 6.42
CA ILE A 125 8.34 0.83 5.27
C ILE A 125 7.92 2.24 5.69
N LEU A 126 8.35 3.24 4.93
CA LEU A 126 7.91 4.63 5.06
C LEU A 126 7.25 5.07 3.76
N ILE A 127 6.00 5.51 3.84
CA ILE A 127 5.26 6.18 2.78
C ILE A 127 5.21 7.67 3.13
N ASP A 128 5.99 8.49 2.46
CA ASP A 128 6.06 9.94 2.71
C ASP A 128 5.33 10.72 1.61
N LEU A 129 4.12 11.20 1.92
CA LEU A 129 3.28 11.96 0.99
C LEU A 129 3.77 13.40 0.79
N GLN A 130 4.56 13.95 1.71
CA GLN A 130 5.16 15.28 1.52
C GLN A 130 6.22 15.23 0.43
N ARG A 131 7.03 14.18 0.43
CA ARG A 131 8.14 14.00 -0.52
C ARG A 131 7.75 13.16 -1.74
N GLY A 132 6.61 12.49 -1.71
CA GLY A 132 6.13 11.63 -2.79
C GLY A 132 7.03 10.41 -2.99
N LEU A 133 7.49 9.80 -1.89
CA LEU A 133 8.42 8.67 -1.92
C LEU A 133 7.95 7.53 -1.01
N ILE A 134 8.36 6.32 -1.37
CA ILE A 134 8.24 5.13 -0.54
C ILE A 134 9.64 4.54 -0.37
N SER A 135 10.02 4.23 0.87
CA SER A 135 11.26 3.53 1.18
C SER A 135 10.97 2.28 1.99
N GLY A 136 11.66 1.19 1.67
CA GLY A 136 11.68 -0.05 2.45
C GLY A 136 13.11 -0.35 2.88
N GLU A 137 13.37 -0.43 4.17
CA GLU A 137 14.65 -0.86 4.72
C GLU A 137 14.58 -2.33 5.16
N ALA A 138 15.63 -3.09 4.86
CA ALA A 138 15.86 -4.39 5.50
C ALA A 138 16.32 -4.14 6.95
N ALA A 139 15.90 -4.98 7.89
CA ALA A 139 16.29 -4.85 9.30
C ALA A 139 17.77 -5.15 9.56
#